data_AF-A0A0F9BH48-F1
#
_entry.id   AF-A0A0F9BH48-F1
#
_cell.length_a   1.000
_cell.length_b   1.000
_cell.length_c   1.000
_cell.angle_alpha   90.00
_cell.angle_beta   90.00
_cell.angle_gamma   90.00
#
_symmetry.space_group_name_H-M   'P 1'
#
loop_
_entity.id
_entity.type
_entity.pdbx_description
1 polymer ?
#
loop_
_entity_poly.entity_id
_entity_poly.type
_entity_poly.pdbx_seq_one_letter_code
_entity_poly.pdbx_strand_id
1 'polypeptide(L)'
;SVWKSGVTVEFPVKPGIATLARLGESKGEYRMIVTQGEILKAPTFCRGNTVKMKFRTPVKEVLRGLIKNGAEHHQILVHGDTRKELSEFGELAKIKILHI
;
A
#
# COMPACT_ATOMS: atom_id res chain seq x y z
N SER A 1 18.60 -26.19 -20.55
CA SER A 1 17.80 -25.04 -20.06
C SER A 1 18.75 -24.02 -19.45
N VAL A 2 18.72 -22.75 -19.85
CA VAL A 2 19.59 -21.66 -19.30
C VAL A 2 19.00 -21.02 -18.03
N TRP A 3 17.85 -21.51 -17.57
CA TRP A 3 17.16 -20.99 -16.40
C TRP A 3 17.62 -21.73 -15.14
N LYS A 4 18.08 -20.98 -14.14
CA LYS A 4 18.32 -21.50 -12.79
C LYS A 4 17.02 -21.47 -11.99
N SER A 5 16.78 -22.49 -11.19
CA SER A 5 15.65 -22.57 -10.27
C SER A 5 15.73 -21.44 -9.24
N GLY A 6 14.61 -20.75 -9.00
CA GLY A 6 14.46 -19.77 -7.91
C GLY A 6 13.78 -20.39 -6.69
N VAL A 7 13.95 -19.75 -5.53
CA VAL A 7 13.24 -20.07 -4.29
C VAL A 7 12.31 -18.92 -3.93
N THR A 8 11.06 -19.22 -3.60
CA THR A 8 10.07 -18.25 -3.12
C THR A 8 9.73 -18.56 -1.66
N VAL A 9 9.61 -17.52 -0.83
CA VAL A 9 9.18 -17.65 0.57
C VAL A 9 7.75 -17.12 0.69
N GLU A 10 6.82 -17.98 1.07
CA GLU A 10 5.38 -17.68 1.13
C GLU A 10 4.87 -17.71 2.57
N PHE A 11 4.14 -16.67 2.97
CA PHE A 11 3.55 -16.57 4.31
C PHE A 11 2.46 -15.50 4.37
N PRO A 12 1.44 -15.63 5.24
CA PRO A 12 0.53 -14.53 5.50
C PRO A 12 1.23 -13.44 6.32
N VAL A 13 0.98 -12.17 5.97
CA VAL A 13 1.56 -11.04 6.70
C VAL A 13 0.95 -10.95 8.11
N LYS A 14 1.77 -10.56 9.10
CA LYS A 14 1.35 -10.45 10.51
C LYS A 14 0.16 -9.48 10.65
N PRO A 15 -0.87 -9.84 11.45
CA PRO A 15 -1.97 -8.94 11.76
C PRO A 15 -1.54 -7.66 12.48
N GLY A 16 -2.33 -6.60 12.33
CA GLY A 16 -2.12 -5.31 13.01
C GLY A 16 -2.48 -4.12 12.14
N ILE A 17 -2.41 -2.93 12.74
CA ILE A 17 -2.59 -1.67 12.00
C ILE A 17 -1.49 -1.54 10.95
N ALA A 18 -1.86 -1.08 9.76
CA ALA A 18 -0.93 -0.81 8.68
C ALA A 18 -1.36 0.39 7.83
N THR A 19 -0.37 1.08 7.29
CA THR A 19 -0.51 2.12 6.28
C THR A 19 -0.17 1.55 4.92
N LEU A 20 -1.00 1.87 3.94
CA LEU A 20 -0.79 1.54 2.54
C LEU A 20 -0.50 2.83 1.78
N ALA A 21 0.57 2.85 1.01
CA ALA A 21 1.01 4.02 0.26
C ALA A 21 1.34 3.65 -1.19
N ARG A 22 1.10 4.59 -2.10
CA ARG A 22 1.51 4.52 -3.50
C ARG A 22 2.13 5.84 -3.92
N LEU A 23 3.43 5.82 -4.20
CA LEU A 23 4.12 6.92 -4.87
C LEU A 23 3.94 6.77 -6.39
N GLY A 24 3.41 7.81 -7.02
CA GLY A 24 3.27 7.91 -8.47
C GLY A 24 3.95 9.16 -9.00
N GLU A 25 4.38 9.09 -10.25
CA GLU A 25 4.99 10.19 -10.99
C GLU A 25 4.17 10.46 -12.25
N SER A 26 4.01 11.74 -12.59
CA SER A 26 3.45 12.13 -13.88
C SER A 26 4.03 13.46 -14.33
N LYS A 27 4.68 13.46 -15.50
CA LYS A 27 5.25 14.66 -16.14
C LYS A 27 6.24 15.42 -15.24
N GLY A 28 7.02 14.69 -14.44
CA GLY A 28 8.00 15.22 -13.50
C GLY A 28 7.40 15.62 -12.14
N GLU A 29 6.09 15.48 -11.95
CA GLU A 29 5.43 15.76 -10.67
C GLU A 29 5.15 14.46 -9.90
N TYR A 30 5.46 14.47 -8.60
CA TYR A 30 5.25 13.35 -7.72
C TYR A 30 4.01 13.54 -6.84
N ARG A 31 3.25 12.47 -6.67
CA ARG A 31 2.17 12.37 -5.67
C ARG A 31 2.24 11.06 -4.91
N MET A 32 1.82 11.06 -3.66
CA MET A 32 1.65 9.85 -2.87
C MET A 32 0.22 9.71 -2.41
N ILE A 33 -0.42 8.60 -2.74
CA ILE A 33 -1.74 8.23 -2.22
C ILE A 33 -1.52 7.40 -0.97
N VAL A 34 -2.18 7.75 0.14
CA VAL A 34 -1.97 7.11 1.44
C VAL A 34 -3.32 6.74 2.05
N THR A 35 -3.43 5.52 2.57
CA THR A 35 -4.60 5.06 3.33
C THR A 35 -4.18 4.16 4.49
N GLN A 36 -5.14 3.77 5.32
CA GLN A 36 -4.89 2.96 6.52
C GLN A 36 -5.97 1.89 6.69
N GLY A 37 -5.59 0.80 7.35
CA GLY A 37 -6.50 -0.24 7.80
C GLY A 37 -5.83 -1.19 8.79
N GLU A 38 -6.57 -2.22 9.12
CA GLU A 38 -6.12 -3.33 9.96
C GLU A 38 -5.91 -4.57 9.08
N ILE A 39 -4.70 -5.14 9.12
CA ILE A 39 -4.42 -6.47 8.58
C ILE A 39 -5.08 -7.48 9.50
N LEU A 40 -6.05 -8.21 8.96
CA LEU A 40 -6.77 -9.27 9.65
C LEU A 40 -5.96 -10.55 9.64
N LYS A 41 -6.11 -11.36 10.69
CA LYS A 41 -5.64 -12.75 10.68
C LYS A 41 -6.39 -13.51 9.59
N ALA A 42 -5.67 -14.03 8.61
CA ALA A 42 -6.21 -14.83 7.52
C ALA A 42 -5.23 -15.94 7.15
N PRO A 43 -5.71 -17.12 6.70
CA PRO A 43 -4.85 -18.11 6.06
C PRO A 43 -4.31 -17.55 4.73
N THR A 44 -3.23 -18.13 4.24
CA THR A 44 -2.77 -17.90 2.87
C THR A 44 -3.88 -18.30 1.89
N PHE A 45 -4.30 -17.36 1.05
CA PHE A 45 -5.41 -17.56 0.10
C PHE A 45 -4.97 -17.51 -1.38
N CYS A 46 -3.69 -17.21 -1.64
CA CYS A 46 -3.02 -17.34 -2.93
C CYS A 46 -1.51 -17.48 -2.71
N ARG A 47 -0.74 -17.85 -3.74
CA ARG A 47 0.73 -17.93 -3.63
C ARG A 47 1.35 -16.57 -3.32
N GLY A 48 2.40 -16.58 -2.49
CA GLY A 48 3.17 -15.40 -2.12
C GLY A 48 2.90 -14.92 -0.69
N ASN A 49 3.09 -13.61 -0.46
CA ASN A 49 2.85 -12.98 0.84
C ASN A 49 1.48 -12.32 0.87
N THR A 50 0.51 -12.96 1.53
CA THR A 50 -0.90 -12.55 1.45
C THR A 50 -1.29 -11.59 2.57
N VAL A 51 -2.13 -10.61 2.23
CA VAL A 51 -2.67 -9.60 3.16
C VAL A 51 -4.18 -9.54 2.98
N LYS A 52 -4.93 -9.72 4.07
CA LYS A 52 -6.37 -9.41 4.11
C LYS A 52 -6.55 -8.18 4.99
N MET A 53 -6.95 -7.06 4.40
CA MET A 53 -7.00 -5.77 5.10
C MET A 53 -8.44 -5.25 5.21
N LYS A 54 -8.81 -4.79 6.40
CA LYS A 54 -10.02 -4.00 6.64
C LYS A 54 -9.64 -2.53 6.68
N PHE A 55 -10.02 -1.79 5.66
CA PHE A 55 -9.77 -0.34 5.60
C PHE A 55 -10.58 0.40 6.67
N ARG A 56 -10.02 1.51 7.18
CA ARG A 56 -10.73 2.43 8.07
C ARG A 56 -11.82 3.18 7.31
N THR A 57 -11.52 3.62 6.09
CA THR A 57 -12.47 4.19 5.14
C THR A 57 -13.28 3.06 4.47
N PRO A 58 -14.58 3.23 4.16
CA PRO A 58 -15.34 2.25 3.41
C PRO A 58 -14.61 1.79 2.13
N VAL A 59 -14.50 0.48 1.90
CA VAL A 59 -13.68 -0.06 0.80
C VAL A 59 -14.06 0.50 -0.57
N LYS A 60 -15.35 0.82 -0.80
CA LYS A 60 -15.80 1.44 -2.05
C LYS A 60 -15.23 2.85 -2.24
N GLU A 61 -15.05 3.60 -1.17
CA GLU A 61 -14.45 4.93 -1.22
C GLU A 61 -12.93 4.85 -1.40
N VAL A 62 -12.27 3.89 -0.74
CA VAL A 62 -10.85 3.60 -0.99
C VAL A 62 -10.62 3.26 -2.48
N LEU A 63 -11.41 2.34 -3.04
CA LEU A 63 -11.32 1.96 -4.45
C LEU A 63 -11.56 3.15 -5.38
N ARG A 64 -12.58 3.96 -5.12
CA ARG A 64 -12.85 5.20 -5.88
C ARG A 64 -11.68 6.17 -5.77
N GLY A 65 -11.10 6.34 -4.58
CA GLY A 65 -9.95 7.19 -4.33
C GLY A 65 -8.71 6.74 -5.10
N LEU A 66 -8.41 5.43 -5.07
CA LEU A 66 -7.30 4.84 -5.83
C LEU A 66 -7.48 5.05 -7.34
N ILE A 67 -8.65 4.73 -7.89
CA ILE A 67 -8.93 4.86 -9.33
C ILE A 67 -8.88 6.32 -9.76
N LYS A 68 -9.60 7.21 -9.05
CA LYS A 68 -9.70 8.63 -9.39
C LYS A 68 -8.35 9.34 -9.37
N ASN A 69 -7.46 8.92 -8.46
CA ASN A 69 -6.12 9.48 -8.33
C ASN A 69 -5.05 8.69 -9.11
N GLY A 70 -5.45 7.73 -9.95
CA GLY A 70 -4.56 6.97 -10.83
C GLY A 70 -3.50 6.16 -10.09
N ALA A 71 -3.91 5.41 -9.06
CA ALA A 71 -3.02 4.51 -8.33
C ALA A 71 -2.65 3.29 -9.19
N GLU A 72 -1.35 3.00 -9.25
CA GLU A 72 -0.83 1.82 -9.93
C GLU A 72 -0.87 0.58 -9.01
N HIS A 73 -0.76 -0.61 -9.62
CA HIS A 73 -0.99 -1.90 -8.95
C HIS A 73 0.02 -2.22 -7.84
N HIS A 74 1.25 -1.71 -7.90
CA HIS A 74 2.26 -1.92 -6.87
C HIS A 74 2.14 -0.89 -5.76
N GLN A 75 2.02 -1.35 -4.52
CA GLN A 75 1.85 -0.50 -3.35
C GLN A 75 2.84 -0.89 -2.26
N ILE A 76 3.08 0.03 -1.35
CA ILE A 76 3.92 -0.16 -0.18
C ILE A 76 2.99 -0.35 1.02
N LEU A 77 3.20 -1.42 1.78
CA LEU A 77 2.49 -1.68 3.03
C LEU A 77 3.48 -1.62 4.19
N VAL A 78 3.18 -0.82 5.21
CA VAL A 78 4.01 -0.67 6.40
C VAL A 78 3.15 -0.92 7.63
N HIS A 79 3.63 -1.74 8.56
CA HIS A 79 2.98 -1.90 9.88
C HIS A 79 3.03 -0.59 10.68
N GLY A 80 1.93 -0.23 11.31
CA GLY A 80 1.73 1.02 12.04
C GLY A 80 0.87 2.04 11.29
N ASP A 81 0.50 3.14 11.96
CA ASP A 81 -0.05 4.33 11.32
C ASP A 81 1.09 5.30 11.04
N THR A 82 1.51 5.41 9.79
CA THR A 82 2.62 6.29 9.37
C THR A 82 2.12 7.50 8.57
N ARG A 83 0.82 7.78 8.60
CA ARG A 83 0.20 8.84 7.78
C ARG A 83 0.73 10.23 8.13
N LYS A 84 1.04 10.49 9.40
CA LYS A 84 1.58 11.77 9.85
C LYS A 84 3.00 11.96 9.30
N GLU A 85 3.86 10.98 9.49
CA GLU A 85 5.25 10.96 9.04
C GLU A 85 5.34 11.08 7.52
N LEU A 86 4.46 10.40 6.78
CA LEU A 86 4.36 10.53 5.32
C LEU A 86 3.89 11.91 4.88
N SER A 87 3.02 12.57 5.66
CA SER A 87 2.57 13.94 5.38
C SER A 87 3.72 14.93 5.56
N GLU A 88 4.45 14.83 6.68
CA GLU A 88 5.63 15.65 6.97
C GLU A 88 6.73 15.44 5.92
N PHE A 89 6.98 14.19 5.53
CA PHE A 89 7.91 13.89 4.43
C PHE A 89 7.46 14.51 3.11
N GLY A 90 6.16 14.46 2.80
CA GLY A 90 5.61 15.06 1.58
C GLY A 90 5.86 16.56 1.49
N GLU A 91 5.73 17.28 2.61
CA GLU A 91 6.05 18.71 2.69
C GLU A 91 7.53 18.98 2.39
N LEU A 92 8.44 18.22 3.01
CA LEU A 92 9.89 18.37 2.80
C LEU A 92 10.31 18.02 1.37
N ALA A 93 9.76 16.93 0.83
CA ALA A 93 10.10 16.40 -0.48
C ALA A 93 9.34 17.09 -1.64
N LYS A 94 8.42 18.02 -1.32
CA LYS A 94 7.50 18.63 -2.29
C LYS A 94 6.65 17.61 -3.05
N ILE A 95 6.23 16.55 -2.37
CA ILE A 95 5.37 15.50 -2.90
C ILE A 95 3.96 15.72 -2.37
N LYS A 96 2.99 15.81 -3.28
CA LYS A 96 1.58 15.95 -2.89
C LYS A 96 1.09 14.67 -2.23
N ILE A 97 0.68 14.74 -0.96
CA ILE A 97 0.09 13.61 -0.24
C ILE A 97 -1.44 13.66 -0.36
N LEU A 98 -2.05 12.54 -0.74
CA LEU A 98 -3.48 12.35 -0.91
C LEU A 98 -3.97 11.27 0.04
N HIS A 99 -4.60 11.67 1.14
CA HIS A 99 -5.22 10.74 2.09
C HIS A 99 -6.57 10.27 1.56
N ILE A 100 -6.79 8.95 1.58
CA ILE A 100 -8.06 8.30 1.24
C ILE A 100 -8.51 7.35 2.36
#